data_AF-A0A0C9PK25-F1
#
_entry.id   AF-A0A0C9PK25-F1
#
_cell.length_a   1.000
_cell.length_b   1.000
_cell.length_c   1.000
_cell.angle_alpha   90.00
_cell.angle_beta   90.00
_cell.angle_gamma   90.00
#
_symmetry.space_group_name_H-M   'P 1'
#
loop_
_entity.id
_entity.type
_entity.pdbx_description
1 polymer ?
#
loop_
_entity_poly.entity_id
_entity_poly.type
_entity_poly.pdbx_seq_one_letter_code
_entity_poly.pdbx_strand_id
1 'polypeptide(L)'
;MFLHFHGLGSLLVTLLVVSVQGAPTMTLEDRRLNSPEKWMNPCGEGLATEESDGEPEYGPLTDAELLNVVAVQARTALHQAQGFKDNYIKQTFNTDFAVLHSEWKDNHYDWLPGLDKIPKQLGEPLAPEYLSKLGLEMLDNILLDIYEYMQTYAVGLEQIVWDQEDHRLEFLQKFKDTESSLQTVLCELQAALIERGVTPRNNITRQVMPNDYRGGMSSQATFRNLRDWLIFRDYMNGLEYVIEVFGHLGRGVKS
;
A
#
# COMPACT_ATOMS: atom_id res chain seq x y z
N MET A 1 -15.03 69.34 -59.75
CA MET A 1 -15.26 68.78 -61.09
C MET A 1 -15.41 67.27 -60.93
N PHE A 2 -16.63 66.75 -61.19
CA PHE A 2 -17.03 65.40 -61.63
C PHE A 2 -16.38 64.13 -60.99
N LEU A 3 -17.15 63.27 -60.29
CA LEU A 3 -17.90 62.05 -60.75
C LEU A 3 -17.12 60.75 -60.38
N HIS A 4 -17.63 59.89 -59.49
CA HIS A 4 -18.54 58.74 -59.66
C HIS A 4 -17.86 57.35 -59.83
N PHE A 5 -18.10 56.51 -58.80
CA PHE A 5 -18.57 55.11 -58.76
C PHE A 5 -17.78 53.88 -59.25
N HIS A 6 -18.12 52.78 -58.54
CA HIS A 6 -17.85 51.34 -58.70
C HIS A 6 -16.47 50.84 -58.24
N GLY A 7 -16.32 49.83 -57.37
CA GLY A 7 -17.18 48.71 -56.97
C GLY A 7 -16.49 47.40 -57.38
N LEU A 8 -16.40 46.41 -56.46
CA LEU A 8 -15.82 45.03 -56.53
C LEU A 8 -14.68 44.90 -55.51
N GLY A 9 -14.59 43.93 -54.60
CA GLY A 9 -15.34 42.72 -54.31
C GLY A 9 -14.53 42.03 -53.19
N SER A 10 -15.09 41.88 -52.00
CA SER A 10 -14.37 41.33 -50.84
C SER A 10 -14.33 39.80 -50.95
N LEU A 11 -13.17 39.23 -51.28
CA LEU A 11 -12.92 37.80 -51.20
C LEU A 11 -12.76 37.40 -49.71
N LEU A 12 -13.80 36.77 -49.16
CA LEU A 12 -13.73 36.06 -47.89
C LEU A 12 -12.97 34.75 -48.12
N VAL A 13 -11.71 34.71 -47.71
CA VAL A 13 -10.94 33.46 -47.60
C VAL A 13 -11.30 32.83 -46.25
N THR A 14 -12.19 31.84 -46.27
CA THR A 14 -12.44 30.97 -45.12
C THR A 14 -11.28 30.01 -44.96
N LEU A 15 -10.33 30.36 -44.10
CA LEU A 15 -9.33 29.44 -43.58
C LEU A 15 -10.05 28.39 -42.70
N LEU A 16 -10.30 27.21 -43.27
CA LEU A 16 -10.65 26.01 -42.50
C LEU A 16 -9.42 25.60 -41.70
N VAL A 17 -9.36 26.02 -40.44
CA VAL A 17 -8.40 25.49 -39.47
C VAL A 17 -8.86 24.07 -39.13
N VAL A 18 -8.20 23.07 -39.72
CA VAL A 18 -8.34 21.68 -39.30
C VAL A 18 -7.62 21.57 -37.95
N SER A 19 -8.39 21.65 -36.86
CA SER A 19 -7.91 21.34 -35.52
C SER A 19 -7.59 19.85 -35.46
N VAL A 20 -6.33 19.48 -35.67
CA VAL A 20 -5.85 18.13 -35.37
C VAL A 20 -5.83 18.00 -33.86
N GLN A 21 -6.92 17.48 -33.27
CA GLN A 21 -6.92 17.02 -31.88
C GLN A 21 -6.01 15.79 -31.84
N GLY A 22 -4.74 16.00 -31.46
CA GLY A 22 -3.85 14.90 -31.12
C GLY A 22 -4.50 14.06 -30.02
N ALA A 23 -4.54 12.74 -30.21
CA ALA A 23 -5.01 11.82 -29.18
C ALA A 23 -4.20 12.06 -27.89
N PRO A 24 -4.83 11.99 -26.69
CA PRO A 24 -4.10 12.17 -25.44
C PRO A 24 -2.97 11.16 -25.37
N THR A 25 -1.75 11.66 -25.11
CA THR A 25 -0.58 10.79 -24.93
C THR A 25 -0.70 10.15 -23.56
N MET A 26 -1.07 8.87 -23.54
CA MET A 26 -1.13 8.07 -22.31
C MET A 26 0.26 8.00 -21.67
N THR A 27 0.38 8.46 -20.42
CA THR A 27 1.63 8.41 -19.66
C THR A 27 1.97 6.98 -19.24
N LEU A 28 3.21 6.73 -18.80
CA LEU A 28 3.59 5.43 -18.25
C LEU A 28 2.77 5.11 -16.98
N GLU A 29 2.51 6.12 -16.17
CA GLU A 29 1.66 6.02 -14.98
C GLU A 29 0.23 5.62 -15.35
N ASP A 30 -0.37 6.25 -16.37
CA ASP A 30 -1.71 5.87 -16.86
C ASP A 30 -1.76 4.41 -17.32
N ARG A 31 -0.70 3.91 -17.98
CA ARG A 31 -0.62 2.50 -18.38
C ARG A 31 -0.58 1.56 -17.19
N ARG A 32 0.18 1.90 -16.15
CA ARG A 32 0.28 1.10 -14.93
C ARG A 32 -1.01 1.12 -14.11
N LEU A 33 -1.66 2.28 -14.00
CA LEU A 33 -2.98 2.41 -13.35
C LEU A 33 -4.06 1.60 -14.07
N ASN A 34 -3.98 1.47 -15.40
CA ASN A 34 -4.89 0.64 -16.19
C ASN A 34 -4.49 -0.86 -16.26
N SER A 35 -3.37 -1.25 -15.65
CA SER A 35 -2.95 -2.65 -15.56
C SER A 35 -3.76 -3.38 -14.47
N PRO A 36 -3.82 -4.73 -14.50
CA PRO A 36 -4.49 -5.49 -13.45
C PRO A 36 -4.05 -5.06 -12.03
N GLU A 37 -5.02 -4.90 -11.14
CA GLU A 37 -4.79 -4.46 -9.77
C GLU A 37 -4.17 -5.60 -8.94
N LYS A 38 -2.83 -5.57 -8.80
CA LYS A 38 -2.00 -6.60 -8.16
C LYS A 38 -2.52 -7.00 -6.77
N TRP A 39 -3.04 -6.04 -6.01
CA TRP A 39 -3.35 -6.21 -4.59
C TRP A 39 -4.80 -6.59 -4.30
N MET A 40 -5.66 -6.69 -5.32
CA MET A 40 -7.03 -7.21 -5.14
C MET A 40 -7.02 -8.71 -4.82
N ASN A 41 -6.08 -9.45 -5.41
CA ASN A 41 -5.85 -10.85 -5.09
C ASN A 41 -4.34 -11.11 -5.02
N PRO A 42 -3.69 -10.78 -3.89
CA PRO A 42 -2.24 -10.81 -3.77
C PRO A 42 -1.65 -12.22 -3.93
N CYS A 43 -2.44 -13.27 -3.77
CA CYS A 43 -1.98 -14.66 -3.75
C CYS A 43 -2.36 -15.45 -5.01
N GLY A 44 -3.08 -14.80 -5.93
CA GLY A 44 -3.59 -15.44 -7.14
C GLY A 44 -4.73 -16.42 -6.87
N GLU A 45 -5.12 -17.18 -7.90
CA GLU A 45 -6.26 -18.10 -7.84
C GLU A 45 -5.97 -19.39 -7.05
N GLY A 46 -4.71 -19.66 -6.71
CA GLY A 46 -4.28 -20.92 -6.08
C GLY A 46 -4.65 -21.11 -4.60
N LEU A 47 -5.21 -20.10 -3.94
CA LEU A 47 -5.82 -20.24 -2.61
C LEU A 47 -7.32 -20.55 -2.67
N ALA A 48 -7.94 -20.47 -3.85
CA ALA A 48 -9.31 -20.95 -4.01
C ALA A 48 -9.27 -22.47 -3.82
N THR A 49 -9.92 -22.93 -2.76
CA THR A 49 -10.07 -24.33 -2.38
C THR A 49 -10.26 -25.21 -3.61
N GLU A 50 -9.21 -25.92 -4.02
CA GLU A 50 -9.42 -27.15 -4.76
C GLU A 50 -10.29 -28.00 -3.83
N GLU A 51 -11.50 -28.32 -4.27
CA GLU A 51 -12.35 -29.34 -3.64
C GLU A 51 -11.56 -30.65 -3.69
N SER A 52 -10.68 -30.84 -2.72
CA SER A 52 -9.96 -32.08 -2.53
C SER A 52 -10.98 -33.05 -1.96
N ASP A 53 -11.44 -33.99 -2.81
CA ASP A 53 -12.30 -35.13 -2.43
C ASP A 53 -11.62 -36.11 -1.42
N GLY A 54 -10.49 -35.70 -0.83
CA GLY A 54 -9.78 -36.42 0.23
C GLY A 54 -9.96 -35.73 1.57
N GLU A 55 -10.30 -36.52 2.59
CA GLU A 55 -10.25 -36.08 3.99
C GLU A 55 -8.84 -35.52 4.27
N PRO A 56 -8.69 -34.23 4.64
CA PRO A 56 -7.37 -33.65 4.84
C PRO A 56 -6.66 -34.40 5.96
N GLU A 57 -5.41 -34.82 5.71
CA GLU A 57 -4.58 -35.60 6.66
C GLU A 57 -4.34 -34.83 7.98
N TYR A 58 -4.55 -33.52 7.96
CA TYR A 58 -4.50 -32.61 9.09
C TYR A 58 -5.87 -31.95 9.28
N GLY A 59 -6.36 -31.89 10.51
CA GLY A 59 -7.57 -31.14 10.83
C GLY A 59 -7.42 -29.64 10.53
N PRO A 60 -8.53 -28.88 10.48
CA PRO A 60 -8.49 -27.44 10.26
C PRO A 60 -7.61 -26.74 11.31
N LEU A 61 -6.91 -25.68 10.90
CA LEU A 61 -6.04 -24.93 11.79
C LEU A 61 -6.85 -24.27 12.92
N THR A 62 -6.30 -24.29 14.13
CA THR A 62 -6.87 -23.55 15.25
C THR A 62 -6.62 -22.05 15.12
N ASP A 63 -7.45 -21.24 15.77
CA ASP A 63 -7.27 -19.78 15.81
C ASP A 63 -5.88 -19.38 16.31
N ALA A 64 -5.33 -20.11 17.29
CA ALA A 64 -3.97 -19.86 17.77
C ALA A 64 -2.90 -20.13 16.70
N GLU A 65 -3.08 -21.17 15.88
CA GLU A 65 -2.16 -21.51 14.79
C GLU A 65 -2.24 -20.48 13.67
N LEU A 66 -3.46 -20.11 13.25
CA LEU A 66 -3.70 -19.06 12.24
C LEU A 66 -3.03 -17.74 12.64
N LEU A 67 -3.32 -17.27 13.86
CA LEU A 67 -2.74 -16.05 14.41
C LEU A 67 -1.20 -16.11 14.48
N ASN A 68 -0.66 -17.26 14.88
CA ASN A 68 0.77 -17.44 14.99
C ASN A 68 1.47 -17.42 13.63
N VAL A 69 0.91 -18.09 12.62
CA VAL A 69 1.47 -18.10 11.25
C VAL A 69 1.57 -16.68 10.71
N VAL A 70 0.49 -15.89 10.80
CA VAL A 70 0.51 -14.50 10.33
C VAL A 70 1.51 -13.65 11.14
N ALA A 71 1.52 -13.78 12.47
CA ALA A 71 2.44 -13.02 13.32
C ALA A 71 3.92 -13.36 13.05
N VAL A 72 4.22 -14.62 12.68
CA VAL A 72 5.57 -15.03 12.27
C VAL A 72 5.97 -14.37 10.96
N GLN A 73 5.11 -14.36 9.94
CA GLN A 73 5.44 -13.69 8.67
C GLN A 73 5.56 -12.17 8.84
N ALA A 74 4.68 -11.55 9.63
CA ALA A 74 4.77 -10.13 9.94
C ALA A 74 6.09 -9.79 10.63
N ARG A 75 6.56 -10.63 11.56
CA ARG A 75 7.87 -10.48 12.22
C ARG A 75 9.04 -10.62 11.25
N THR A 76 8.97 -11.56 10.33
CA THR A 76 9.99 -11.73 9.28
C THR A 76 10.06 -10.49 8.38
N ALA A 77 8.91 -10.01 7.91
CA ALA A 77 8.81 -8.79 7.10
C ALA A 77 9.35 -7.56 7.86
N LEU A 78 8.99 -7.42 9.14
CA LEU A 78 9.45 -6.31 9.98
C LEU A 78 10.96 -6.35 10.17
N HIS A 79 11.53 -7.53 10.44
CA HIS A 79 12.96 -7.69 10.60
C HIS A 79 13.74 -7.27 9.35
N GLN A 80 13.26 -7.65 8.17
CA GLN A 80 13.86 -7.25 6.90
C GLN A 80 13.75 -5.73 6.68
N ALA A 81 12.58 -5.14 6.94
CA ALA A 81 12.36 -3.70 6.83
C ALA A 81 13.28 -2.91 7.78
N GLN A 82 13.40 -3.34 9.03
CA GLN A 82 14.29 -2.75 10.03
C GLN A 82 15.76 -2.85 9.61
N GLY A 83 16.19 -3.98 9.04
CA GLY A 83 17.55 -4.15 8.53
C GLY A 83 17.88 -3.26 7.32
N PHE A 84 16.87 -2.82 6.58
CA PHE A 84 17.02 -1.90 5.44
C PHE A 84 16.94 -0.42 5.85
N LYS A 85 16.08 -0.09 6.82
CA LYS A 85 15.68 1.25 7.23
C LYS A 85 16.85 2.23 7.44
N ASP A 86 17.83 1.85 8.25
CA ASP A 86 18.90 2.79 8.64
C ASP A 86 19.76 3.19 7.44
N ASN A 87 20.05 2.23 6.55
CA ASN A 87 20.77 2.49 5.31
C ASN A 87 19.95 3.38 4.36
N TYR A 88 18.66 3.08 4.19
CA TYR A 88 17.77 3.89 3.36
C TYR A 88 17.76 5.36 3.81
N ILE A 89 17.57 5.60 5.11
CA ILE A 89 17.54 6.94 5.68
C ILE A 89 18.88 7.65 5.50
N LYS A 90 19.97 6.94 5.78
CA LYS A 90 21.32 7.52 5.69
C LYS A 90 21.65 7.99 4.29
N GLN A 91 21.37 7.17 3.27
CA GLN A 91 21.70 7.51 1.89
C GLN A 91 20.72 8.52 1.28
N THR A 92 19.45 8.49 1.69
CA THR A 92 18.40 9.34 1.11
C THR A 92 18.34 10.74 1.72
N PHE A 93 18.56 10.85 3.03
CA PHE A 93 18.38 12.09 3.81
C PHE A 93 19.66 12.59 4.48
N ASN A 94 20.77 11.83 4.39
CA ASN A 94 22.04 12.14 5.05
C ASN A 94 21.90 12.41 6.56
N THR A 95 21.01 11.67 7.21
CA THR A 95 20.76 11.74 8.66
C THR A 95 20.59 10.33 9.22
N ASP A 96 20.39 10.22 10.52
CA ASP A 96 20.17 8.95 11.21
C ASP A 96 18.67 8.78 11.52
N PHE A 97 18.22 7.52 11.67
CA PHE A 97 16.81 7.19 11.90
C PHE A 97 16.19 7.99 13.05
N ALA A 98 16.87 8.09 14.19
CA ALA A 98 16.33 8.75 15.37
C ALA A 98 15.99 10.24 15.10
N VAL A 99 16.81 10.92 14.30
CA VAL A 99 16.62 12.33 13.95
C VAL A 99 15.43 12.47 13.00
N LEU A 100 15.45 11.75 11.87
CA LEU A 100 14.38 11.83 10.87
C LEU A 100 13.04 11.41 11.45
N HIS A 101 13.03 10.32 12.22
CA HIS A 101 11.82 9.83 12.87
C HIS A 101 11.28 10.84 13.88
N SER A 102 12.12 11.40 14.75
CA SER A 102 11.67 12.41 15.72
C SER A 102 11.10 13.66 15.06
N GLU A 103 11.63 14.08 13.91
CA GLU A 103 11.17 15.28 13.20
C GLU A 103 9.83 15.05 12.49
N TRP A 104 9.63 13.86 11.93
CA TRP A 104 8.49 13.57 11.05
C TRP A 104 7.45 12.61 11.64
N LYS A 105 7.61 12.12 12.88
CA LYS A 105 6.72 11.11 13.50
C LYS A 105 5.25 11.54 13.57
N ASP A 106 4.99 12.84 13.68
CA ASP A 106 3.63 13.39 13.78
C ASP A 106 3.01 13.70 12.39
N ASN A 107 3.77 13.54 11.31
CA ASN A 107 3.28 13.65 9.94
C ASN A 107 2.70 12.32 9.48
N HIS A 108 1.52 12.35 8.87
CA HIS A 108 0.82 11.17 8.34
C HIS A 108 0.04 11.55 7.08
N TYR A 109 -0.28 10.57 6.25
CA TYR A 109 -1.14 10.75 5.09
C TYR A 109 -2.52 10.16 5.36
N ASP A 110 -3.56 10.98 5.24
CA ASP A 110 -4.95 10.61 5.58
C ASP A 110 -5.50 9.35 4.87
N TRP A 111 -4.88 8.95 3.75
CA TRP A 111 -5.25 7.75 3.01
C TRP A 111 -4.61 6.46 3.55
N LEU A 112 -3.58 6.58 4.40
CA LEU A 112 -2.98 5.46 5.12
C LEU A 112 -3.78 5.16 6.41
N PRO A 113 -3.64 3.98 7.02
CA PRO A 113 -4.18 3.71 8.35
C PRO A 113 -3.55 4.62 9.41
N GLY A 114 -4.36 5.52 9.98
CA GLY A 114 -3.94 6.50 11.00
C GLY A 114 -4.15 6.03 12.44
N LEU A 115 -4.06 6.96 13.39
CA LEU A 115 -4.16 6.68 14.84
C LEU A 115 -5.55 6.16 15.27
N ASP A 116 -6.58 6.40 14.48
CA ASP A 116 -7.93 5.84 14.68
C ASP A 116 -7.98 4.33 14.42
N LYS A 117 -7.10 3.83 13.54
CA LYS A 117 -7.00 2.42 13.13
C LYS A 117 -5.86 1.70 13.83
N ILE A 118 -4.70 2.36 13.94
CA ILE A 118 -3.47 1.86 14.55
C ILE A 118 -3.03 2.88 15.63
N PRO A 119 -3.48 2.73 16.89
CA PRO A 119 -3.33 3.74 17.93
C PRO A 119 -1.94 3.70 18.60
N LYS A 120 -0.89 3.72 17.79
CA LYS A 120 0.52 3.74 18.21
C LYS A 120 1.41 4.33 17.13
N GLN A 121 2.59 4.82 17.53
CA GLN A 121 3.66 5.16 16.60
C GLN A 121 4.68 4.01 16.48
N LEU A 122 5.53 4.10 15.46
CA LEU A 122 6.59 3.11 15.22
C LEU A 122 7.54 3.01 16.42
N GLY A 123 7.76 1.79 16.92
CA GLY A 123 8.65 1.51 18.06
C GLY A 123 8.03 1.78 19.43
N GLU A 124 6.80 2.28 19.50
CA GLU A 124 6.03 2.38 20.75
C GLU A 124 5.17 1.13 20.93
N PRO A 125 4.95 0.60 22.13
CA PRO A 125 4.03 -0.52 22.33
C PRO A 125 2.57 -0.05 22.25
N LEU A 126 1.65 -0.94 21.85
CA LEU A 126 0.21 -0.73 22.04
C LEU A 126 -0.11 -0.54 23.53
N ALA A 127 -1.01 0.40 23.82
CA ALA A 127 -1.50 0.62 25.16
C ALA A 127 -2.17 -0.66 25.73
N PRO A 128 -1.85 -1.09 26.96
CA PRO A 128 -2.48 -2.25 27.59
C PRO A 128 -4.01 -2.18 27.61
N GLU A 129 -4.57 -0.98 27.78
CA GLU A 129 -6.02 -0.72 27.80
C GLU A 129 -6.67 -0.90 26.42
N TYR A 130 -5.91 -0.72 25.34
CA TYR A 130 -6.37 -1.04 23.99
C TYR A 130 -6.40 -2.55 23.81
N LEU A 131 -5.28 -3.23 24.13
CA LEU A 131 -5.16 -4.68 24.01
C LEU A 131 -6.23 -5.42 24.83
N SER A 132 -6.51 -4.99 26.07
CA SER A 132 -7.52 -5.62 26.93
C SER A 132 -8.95 -5.57 26.40
N LYS A 133 -9.23 -4.70 25.41
CA LYS A 133 -10.54 -4.61 24.75
C LYS A 133 -10.66 -5.55 23.55
N LEU A 134 -9.55 -6.13 23.09
CA LEU A 134 -9.54 -7.08 22.01
C LEU A 134 -9.88 -8.46 22.57
N GLY A 135 -10.84 -9.13 21.93
CA GLY A 135 -11.26 -10.48 22.27
C GLY A 135 -11.33 -11.37 21.02
N LEU A 136 -11.36 -12.69 21.23
CA LEU A 136 -11.45 -13.67 20.14
C LEU A 136 -12.77 -13.57 19.37
N GLU A 137 -13.83 -13.10 20.03
CA GLU A 137 -15.11 -12.78 19.40
C GLU A 137 -15.01 -11.68 18.34
N MET A 138 -13.94 -10.87 18.37
CA MET A 138 -13.68 -9.81 17.39
C MET A 138 -12.72 -10.26 16.27
N LEU A 139 -12.21 -11.49 16.32
CA LEU A 139 -11.11 -11.96 15.46
C LEU A 139 -11.40 -11.77 13.97
N ASP A 140 -12.60 -12.07 13.50
CA ASP A 140 -12.97 -11.91 12.08
C ASP A 140 -12.84 -10.45 11.63
N ASN A 141 -13.33 -9.52 12.44
CA ASN A 141 -13.24 -8.09 12.13
C ASN A 141 -11.79 -7.61 12.17
N ILE A 142 -11.01 -8.09 13.15
CA ILE A 142 -9.59 -7.74 13.28
C ILE A 142 -8.79 -8.26 12.07
N LEU A 143 -9.05 -9.48 11.60
CA LEU A 143 -8.43 -10.04 10.40
C LEU A 143 -8.77 -9.21 9.17
N LEU A 144 -10.04 -8.84 9.00
CA LEU A 144 -10.50 -8.00 7.89
C LEU A 144 -9.84 -6.62 7.93
N ASP A 145 -9.82 -5.95 9.08
CA ASP A 145 -9.21 -4.63 9.25
C ASP A 145 -7.71 -4.68 8.93
N ILE A 146 -6.99 -5.65 9.49
CA ILE A 146 -5.56 -5.83 9.22
C ILE A 146 -5.29 -6.13 7.75
N TYR A 147 -6.12 -6.97 7.11
CA TYR A 147 -5.98 -7.27 5.69
C TYR A 147 -6.12 -6.00 4.84
N GLU A 148 -7.14 -5.16 5.11
CA GLU A 148 -7.31 -3.87 4.43
C GLU A 148 -6.13 -2.90 4.68
N TYR A 149 -5.60 -2.86 5.90
CA TYR A 149 -4.46 -2.00 6.23
C TYR A 149 -3.22 -2.44 5.45
N MET A 150 -2.94 -3.74 5.42
CA MET A 150 -1.82 -4.30 4.67
C MET A 150 -1.97 -4.09 3.17
N GLN A 151 -3.17 -4.23 2.61
CA GLN A 151 -3.44 -3.92 1.19
C GLN A 151 -3.21 -2.43 0.89
N THR A 152 -3.61 -1.55 1.80
CA THR A 152 -3.39 -0.10 1.67
C THR A 152 -1.90 0.25 1.63
N TYR A 153 -1.10 -0.36 2.51
CA TYR A 153 0.36 -0.21 2.46
C TYR A 153 0.96 -0.80 1.18
N ALA A 154 0.43 -1.91 0.67
CA ALA A 154 0.90 -2.55 -0.55
C ALA A 154 0.73 -1.62 -1.77
N VAL A 155 -0.38 -0.89 -1.86
CA VAL A 155 -0.58 0.15 -2.88
C VAL A 155 0.48 1.26 -2.77
N GLY A 156 0.81 1.68 -1.55
CA GLY A 156 1.87 2.66 -1.31
C GLY A 156 3.24 2.16 -1.74
N LEU A 157 3.62 0.96 -1.32
CA LEU A 157 4.91 0.34 -1.69
C LEU A 157 5.02 0.10 -3.20
N GLU A 158 3.92 -0.25 -3.89
CA GLU A 158 3.89 -0.37 -5.35
C GLU A 158 4.27 0.96 -6.03
N GLN A 159 3.75 2.10 -5.54
CA GLN A 159 4.16 3.39 -6.06
C GLN A 159 5.64 3.67 -5.79
N ILE A 160 6.18 3.30 -4.62
CA ILE A 160 7.61 3.45 -4.35
C ILE A 160 8.42 2.64 -5.37
N VAL A 161 8.04 1.38 -5.64
CA VAL A 161 8.74 0.54 -6.62
C VAL A 161 8.69 1.15 -8.03
N TRP A 162 7.54 1.68 -8.45
CA TRP A 162 7.42 2.37 -9.73
C TRP A 162 8.35 3.57 -9.83
N ASP A 163 8.42 4.39 -8.78
CA ASP A 163 9.30 5.55 -8.77
C ASP A 163 10.78 5.15 -8.75
N GLN A 164 11.14 4.12 -7.99
CA GLN A 164 12.51 3.59 -7.98
C GLN A 164 12.92 3.08 -9.36
N GLU A 165 12.00 2.47 -10.10
CA GLU A 165 12.21 2.00 -11.47
C GLU A 165 12.35 3.16 -12.45
N ASP A 166 11.41 4.11 -12.43
CA ASP A 166 11.34 5.22 -13.38
C ASP A 166 12.53 6.18 -13.23
N HIS A 167 12.97 6.40 -12.00
CA HIS A 167 14.12 7.25 -11.68
C HIS A 167 15.44 6.49 -11.56
N ARG A 168 15.45 5.16 -11.75
CA ARG A 168 16.64 4.28 -11.67
C ARG A 168 17.40 4.45 -10.35
N LEU A 169 16.66 4.46 -9.25
CA LEU A 169 17.19 4.66 -7.91
C LEU A 169 17.77 3.36 -7.35
N GLU A 170 18.68 3.49 -6.40
CA GLU A 170 19.53 2.40 -5.91
C GLU A 170 18.80 1.36 -5.04
N PHE A 171 17.61 1.70 -4.53
CA PHE A 171 16.85 0.84 -3.62
C PHE A 171 15.74 0.03 -4.28
N LEU A 172 15.66 0.02 -5.62
CA LEU A 172 14.63 -0.71 -6.36
C LEU A 172 14.47 -2.16 -5.87
N GLN A 173 15.57 -2.90 -5.75
CA GLN A 173 15.50 -4.30 -5.32
C GLN A 173 15.02 -4.42 -3.87
N LYS A 174 15.46 -3.53 -2.98
CA LYS A 174 15.05 -3.54 -1.56
C LYS A 174 13.55 -3.26 -1.40
N PHE A 175 12.99 -2.35 -2.19
CA PHE A 175 11.55 -2.11 -2.17
C PHE A 175 10.75 -3.22 -2.84
N LYS A 176 11.28 -3.88 -3.89
CA LYS A 176 10.68 -5.12 -4.44
C LYS A 176 10.67 -6.26 -3.42
N ASP A 177 11.76 -6.44 -2.68
CA ASP A 177 11.85 -7.42 -1.60
C ASP A 177 10.83 -7.09 -0.49
N THR A 178 10.65 -5.81 -0.16
CA THR A 178 9.67 -5.33 0.82
C THR A 178 8.23 -5.61 0.37
N GLU A 179 7.89 -5.33 -0.90
CA GLU A 179 6.60 -5.69 -1.49
C GLU A 179 6.36 -7.20 -1.42
N SER A 180 7.37 -8.02 -1.75
CA SER A 180 7.26 -9.48 -1.70
C SER A 180 6.99 -9.99 -0.28
N SER A 181 7.63 -9.41 0.73
CA SER A 181 7.41 -9.80 2.11
C SER A 181 6.04 -9.39 2.62
N LEU A 182 5.53 -8.22 2.20
CA LEU A 182 4.14 -7.83 2.47
C LEU A 182 3.15 -8.75 1.75
N GLN A 183 3.45 -9.17 0.52
CA GLN A 183 2.62 -10.13 -0.21
C GLN A 183 2.49 -11.46 0.57
N THR A 184 3.60 -11.96 1.14
CA THR A 184 3.55 -13.14 2.02
C THR A 184 2.63 -12.93 3.23
N VAL A 185 2.73 -11.79 3.92
CA VAL A 185 1.83 -11.46 5.06
C VAL A 185 0.37 -11.42 4.62
N LEU A 186 0.07 -10.78 3.48
CA LEU A 186 -1.27 -10.75 2.91
C LEU A 186 -1.80 -12.14 2.60
N CYS A 187 -0.96 -13.07 2.14
CA CYS A 187 -1.37 -14.42 1.85
C CYS A 187 -1.70 -15.24 3.09
N GLU A 188 -0.96 -15.09 4.18
CA GLU A 188 -1.35 -15.74 5.43
C GLU A 188 -2.65 -15.15 6.00
N LEU A 189 -2.85 -13.84 5.86
CA LEU A 189 -4.12 -13.20 6.25
C LEU A 189 -5.29 -13.71 5.41
N GLN A 190 -5.11 -13.83 4.10
CA GLN A 190 -6.13 -14.36 3.19
C GLN A 190 -6.44 -15.84 3.49
N ALA A 191 -5.41 -16.66 3.75
CA ALA A 191 -5.60 -18.04 4.18
C ALA A 191 -6.38 -18.11 5.50
N ALA A 192 -6.05 -17.28 6.49
CA ALA A 192 -6.78 -17.22 7.76
C ALA A 192 -8.24 -16.80 7.60
N LEU A 193 -8.53 -15.87 6.68
CA LEU A 193 -9.91 -15.50 6.33
C LEU A 193 -10.67 -16.67 5.69
N ILE A 194 -10.02 -17.41 4.77
CA ILE A 194 -10.61 -18.58 4.09
C ILE A 194 -10.91 -19.71 5.10
N GLU A 195 -9.95 -20.08 5.94
CA GLU A 195 -10.08 -21.13 6.96
C GLU A 195 -11.24 -20.83 7.94
N ARG A 196 -11.49 -19.55 8.20
CA ARG A 196 -12.58 -19.10 9.07
C ARG A 196 -13.90 -18.86 8.33
N GLY A 197 -13.94 -19.05 7.02
CA GLY A 197 -15.12 -18.79 6.18
C GLY A 197 -15.53 -17.31 6.14
N VAL A 198 -14.57 -16.39 6.35
CA VAL A 198 -14.80 -14.95 6.36
C VAL A 198 -14.49 -14.37 4.99
N THR A 199 -15.50 -13.81 4.34
CA THR A 199 -15.32 -13.15 3.04
C THR A 199 -14.62 -11.79 3.23
N PRO A 200 -13.51 -11.52 2.49
CA PRO A 200 -12.91 -10.19 2.47
C PRO A 200 -13.92 -9.09 2.13
N ARG A 201 -13.74 -7.90 2.70
CA ARG A 201 -14.51 -6.71 2.30
C ARG A 201 -14.12 -6.28 0.88
N ASN A 202 -14.72 -5.20 0.40
CA ASN A 202 -14.41 -4.65 -0.92
C ASN A 202 -12.90 -4.46 -1.10
N ASN A 203 -12.39 -4.92 -2.23
CA ASN A 203 -10.95 -4.83 -2.52
C ASN A 203 -10.46 -3.38 -2.47
N ILE A 204 -9.31 -3.19 -1.84
CA ILE A 204 -8.55 -1.94 -1.93
C ILE A 204 -7.93 -1.84 -3.33
N THR A 205 -8.24 -0.76 -4.04
CA THR A 205 -7.69 -0.46 -5.37
C THR A 205 -6.60 0.59 -5.28
N ARG A 206 -5.83 0.80 -6.36
CA ARG A 206 -4.84 1.88 -6.42
C ARG A 206 -5.41 3.27 -6.17
N GLN A 207 -6.72 3.46 -6.32
CA GLN A 207 -7.38 4.74 -6.07
C GLN A 207 -7.37 5.17 -4.60
N VAL A 208 -7.06 4.25 -3.66
CA VAL A 208 -6.88 4.61 -2.25
C VAL A 208 -5.78 5.66 -2.08
N MET A 209 -4.74 5.64 -2.93
CA MET A 209 -3.69 6.65 -2.96
C MET A 209 -4.05 7.74 -3.97
N PRO A 210 -4.31 8.99 -3.54
CA PRO A 210 -4.70 10.08 -4.44
C PRO A 210 -3.62 10.46 -5.45
N ASN A 211 -4.04 10.95 -6.62
CA ASN A 211 -3.15 11.28 -7.74
C ASN A 211 -2.07 12.32 -7.40
N ASP A 212 -2.32 13.25 -6.46
CA ASP A 212 -1.34 14.24 -6.03
C ASP A 212 -0.08 13.58 -5.43
N TYR A 213 -0.25 12.44 -4.77
CA TYR A 213 0.86 11.65 -4.24
C TYR A 213 1.59 10.84 -5.32
N ARG A 214 0.94 10.53 -6.45
CA ARG A 214 1.50 9.68 -7.51
C ARG A 214 2.18 10.47 -8.64
N GLY A 215 1.62 11.61 -9.04
CA GLY A 215 2.21 12.47 -10.07
C GLY A 215 2.93 13.69 -9.48
N GLY A 216 2.20 14.48 -8.69
CA GLY A 216 2.69 15.76 -8.15
C GLY A 216 3.93 15.61 -7.28
N MET A 217 3.85 14.77 -6.25
CA MET A 217 4.97 14.53 -5.33
C MET A 217 6.12 13.74 -5.94
N SER A 218 5.85 12.82 -6.87
CA SER A 218 6.89 12.01 -7.54
C SER A 218 7.85 12.83 -8.41
N SER A 219 7.37 13.97 -8.91
CA SER A 219 8.13 14.84 -9.81
C SER A 219 9.38 15.47 -9.18
N GLN A 220 9.41 15.64 -7.85
CA GLN A 220 10.53 16.24 -7.14
C GLN A 220 11.11 15.26 -6.13
N ALA A 221 12.44 15.10 -6.16
CA ALA A 221 13.13 14.12 -5.32
C ALA A 221 12.84 14.31 -3.83
N THR A 222 12.83 15.54 -3.33
CA THR A 222 12.56 15.82 -1.91
C THR A 222 11.16 15.34 -1.47
N PHE A 223 10.12 15.68 -2.25
CA PHE A 223 8.75 15.30 -1.91
C PHE A 223 8.53 13.79 -2.04
N ARG A 224 9.04 13.20 -3.12
CA ARG A 224 9.02 11.75 -3.31
C ARG A 224 9.72 11.01 -2.17
N ASN A 225 10.95 11.40 -1.84
CA ASN A 225 11.74 10.71 -0.81
C ASN A 225 11.02 10.77 0.54
N LEU A 226 10.48 11.94 0.92
CA LEU A 226 9.71 12.07 2.15
C LEU A 226 8.43 11.22 2.13
N ARG A 227 7.70 11.19 1.00
CA ARG A 227 6.52 10.34 0.84
C ARG A 227 6.84 8.87 1.01
N ASP A 228 7.89 8.40 0.35
CA ASP A 228 8.36 7.02 0.41
C ASP A 228 8.75 6.63 1.83
N TRP A 229 9.42 7.54 2.54
CA TRP A 229 9.74 7.36 3.95
C TRP A 229 8.49 7.23 4.83
N LEU A 230 7.50 8.11 4.67
CA LEU A 230 6.27 8.06 5.48
C LEU A 230 5.48 6.78 5.24
N ILE A 231 5.34 6.35 3.97
CA ILE A 231 4.70 5.07 3.60
C ILE A 231 5.47 3.90 4.23
N PHE A 232 6.79 3.87 4.08
CA PHE A 232 7.63 2.77 4.59
C PHE A 232 7.64 2.71 6.13
N ARG A 233 7.64 3.87 6.80
CA ARG A 233 7.51 3.99 8.26
C ARG A 233 6.17 3.44 8.75
N ASP A 234 5.07 3.83 8.10
CA ASP A 234 3.72 3.42 8.53
C ASP A 234 3.49 1.93 8.23
N TYR A 235 4.07 1.40 7.16
CA TYR A 235 4.14 -0.05 6.92
C TYR A 235 4.82 -0.80 8.07
N MET A 236 6.00 -0.34 8.51
CA MET A 236 6.69 -0.95 9.66
C MET A 236 5.84 -0.86 10.94
N ASN A 237 5.17 0.27 11.16
CA ASN A 237 4.26 0.46 12.30
C ASN A 237 3.08 -0.53 12.24
N GLY A 238 2.54 -0.74 11.05
CA GLY A 238 1.48 -1.72 10.79
C GLY A 238 1.92 -3.15 11.07
N LEU A 239 3.15 -3.54 10.71
CA LEU A 239 3.67 -4.86 11.04
C LEU A 239 3.84 -5.07 12.55
N GLU A 240 4.36 -4.07 13.27
CA GLU A 240 4.42 -4.10 14.74
C GLU A 240 3.03 -4.29 15.35
N TYR A 241 2.04 -3.54 14.84
CA TYR A 241 0.64 -3.66 15.27
C TYR A 241 0.11 -5.09 15.08
N VAL A 242 0.31 -5.70 13.91
CA VAL A 242 -0.10 -7.10 13.65
C VAL A 242 0.54 -8.06 14.65
N ILE A 243 1.84 -7.92 14.91
CA ILE A 243 2.59 -8.78 15.83
C ILE A 243 2.04 -8.66 17.26
N GLU A 244 1.74 -7.44 17.71
CA GLU A 244 1.24 -7.19 19.06
C GLU A 244 -0.20 -7.66 19.25
N VAL A 245 -1.09 -7.38 18.30
CA VAL A 245 -2.50 -7.80 18.34
C VAL A 245 -2.62 -9.32 18.29
N PHE A 246 -1.97 -9.98 17.33
CA PHE A 246 -2.05 -11.44 17.22
C PHE A 246 -1.28 -12.15 18.33
N GLY A 247 -0.19 -11.56 18.82
CA GLY A 247 0.50 -12.03 20.03
C GLY A 247 -0.38 -11.93 21.29
N HIS A 248 -1.24 -10.91 21.39
CA HIS A 248 -2.20 -10.79 22.48
C HIS A 248 -3.32 -11.84 22.37
N LEU A 249 -4.02 -11.89 21.22
CA LEU A 249 -5.12 -12.81 20.99
C LEU A 249 -4.68 -14.28 21.10
N GLY A 250 -3.50 -14.62 20.55
CA GLY A 250 -2.95 -15.97 20.62
C GLY A 250 -2.59 -16.43 22.04
N ARG A 251 -2.37 -15.51 23.00
CA ARG A 251 -2.27 -15.87 24.43
C ARG A 251 -3.63 -16.15 25.06
N GLY A 252 -4.66 -15.40 24.65
CA GLY A 252 -6.04 -15.60 25.12
C GLY A 252 -6.65 -16.94 24.69
N VAL A 253 -6.20 -17.54 23.58
CA VAL A 253 -6.62 -18.90 23.16
C VAL A 253 -6.02 -20.00 24.07
N LYS A 254 -4.88 -19.74 24.71
CA LYS A 254 -4.13 -20.73 25.52
C LYS A 254 -4.51 -20.72 27.01
N SER A 255 -5.25 -19.71 27.47
CA SER A 255 -5.70 -19.52 28.85
C SER A 255 -7.12 -20.03 29.06
#